data_AF-A0A2X1KXX5-F1
#
_entry.id   AF-A0A2X1KXX5-F1
#
_cell.length_a   1.000
_cell.length_b   1.000
_cell.length_c   1.000
_cell.angle_alpha   90.00
_cell.angle_beta   90.00
_cell.angle_gamma   90.00
#
_symmetry.space_group_name_H-M   'P 1'
#
loop_
_entity.id
_entity.type
_entity.pdbx_description
1 polymer ?
#
loop_
_entity_poly.entity_id
_entity_poly.type
_entity_poly.pdbx_seq_one_letter_code
_entity_poly.pdbx_strand_id
1 'polypeptide(L)'
;MKLLLVGFNLSLGIGFEAGNKPKELYSEEAVNGETQQAHLQAIKELIARDKNHPSVVMWSIANEPDTRPQGAREYFAPLAEATRKLDPTRPITCVNVMFCDAHTDTISDLFDVLCLNRYYGWYVQSGDLETAEKGTGKRTSGLAGETASADYHHRIRRGYVSRAALNVHRHCGVKSISVHGWICITASLIAVSAVVGEQVWNFADFATSQGILRVGGNKKGIFTRDRKPKSAAFLLQKRWTGMNFGENRSREANNESTTLLAHHRRLQPR
;
A
#
# COMPACT_ATOMS: atom_id res chain seq x y z
N MET A 1 10.06 7.43 -5.26
CA MET A 1 8.97 6.83 -6.08
C MET A 1 8.02 7.94 -6.48
N LYS A 2 7.69 8.07 -7.77
CA LYS A 2 6.58 8.91 -8.20
C LYS A 2 5.40 8.02 -8.55
N LEU A 3 4.23 8.43 -8.06
CA LEU A 3 3.01 7.64 -8.08
C LEU A 3 2.01 8.30 -9.04
N LEU A 4 1.60 7.57 -10.07
CA LEU A 4 0.37 7.89 -10.78
C LEU A 4 -0.80 7.41 -9.90
N LEU A 5 -1.67 8.33 -9.48
CA LEU A 5 -2.85 8.02 -8.67
C LEU A 5 -4.04 7.64 -9.58
N VAL A 6 -3.85 6.61 -10.40
CA VAL A 6 -4.95 6.00 -11.17
C VAL A 6 -5.32 4.69 -10.49
N GLY A 7 -6.54 4.61 -9.96
CA GLY A 7 -7.06 3.41 -9.31
C GLY A 7 -8.47 3.11 -9.80
N PHE A 8 -8.65 1.99 -10.48
CA PHE A 8 -9.94 1.54 -10.98
C PHE A 8 -10.46 0.42 -10.08
N ASN A 9 -11.44 0.74 -9.22
CA ASN A 9 -11.89 -0.24 -8.24
C ASN A 9 -13.37 -0.08 -7.89
N LEU A 10 -14.21 -0.96 -8.46
CA LEU A 10 -15.66 -1.00 -8.19
C LEU A 10 -15.98 -1.30 -6.73
N SER A 11 -15.15 -2.13 -6.10
CA SER A 11 -15.32 -2.60 -4.72
C SER A 11 -15.01 -1.50 -3.69
N LEU A 12 -14.10 -0.58 -4.01
CA LEU A 12 -13.80 0.60 -3.19
C LEU A 12 -14.73 1.78 -3.43
N GLY A 13 -15.64 1.69 -4.41
CA GLY A 13 -16.54 2.78 -4.79
C GLY A 13 -15.80 4.00 -5.36
N ILE A 14 -14.59 3.80 -5.89
CA ILE A 14 -13.79 4.86 -6.50
C ILE A 14 -14.23 4.96 -7.96
N GLY A 15 -14.73 6.14 -8.36
CA GLY A 15 -15.06 6.47 -9.75
C GLY A 15 -16.50 6.19 -10.18
N PHE A 16 -17.33 5.54 -9.36
CA PHE A 16 -18.71 5.21 -9.71
C PHE A 16 -19.70 5.56 -8.60
N GLU A 17 -20.81 6.21 -8.94
CA GLU A 17 -21.93 6.44 -8.02
C GLU A 17 -22.57 5.10 -7.62
N ALA A 18 -23.05 5.00 -6.37
CA ALA A 18 -23.54 3.75 -5.79
C ALA A 18 -24.69 3.07 -6.57
N GLY A 19 -25.41 3.82 -7.43
CA GLY A 19 -26.52 3.32 -8.25
C GLY A 19 -26.18 2.96 -9.70
N ASN A 20 -25.01 3.34 -10.21
CA ASN A 20 -24.62 3.15 -11.63
C ASN A 20 -23.32 2.36 -11.76
N LYS A 21 -23.15 1.32 -10.93
CA LYS A 21 -21.96 0.47 -11.03
C LYS A 21 -22.08 -0.42 -12.28
N PRO A 22 -21.12 -0.34 -13.22
CA PRO A 22 -21.09 -1.26 -14.35
C PRO A 22 -20.96 -2.70 -13.83
N LYS A 23 -21.53 -3.66 -14.56
CA LYS A 23 -21.47 -5.08 -14.18
C LYS A 23 -20.05 -5.62 -14.22
N GLU A 24 -19.31 -5.23 -15.26
CA GLU A 24 -17.92 -5.62 -15.49
C GLU A 24 -17.02 -4.39 -15.52
N LEU A 25 -15.92 -4.43 -14.75
CA LEU A 25 -15.00 -3.29 -14.65
C LEU A 25 -14.27 -3.03 -15.97
N TYR A 26 -13.71 -4.08 -16.58
CA TYR A 26 -13.00 -3.98 -17.86
C TYR A 26 -13.98 -4.35 -18.97
N SER A 27 -14.64 -3.33 -19.49
CA SER A 27 -15.71 -3.44 -20.49
C SER A 27 -15.88 -2.12 -21.23
N GLU A 28 -16.55 -2.14 -22.37
CA GLU A 28 -16.85 -0.94 -23.16
C GLU A 28 -17.65 0.12 -22.36
N GLU A 29 -18.46 -0.31 -21.39
CA GLU A 29 -19.28 0.56 -20.54
C GLU A 29 -18.50 1.23 -19.39
N ALA A 30 -17.28 0.77 -19.11
CA ALA A 30 -16.51 1.16 -17.93
C ALA A 30 -15.04 1.45 -18.28
N VAL A 31 -14.13 0.51 -18.03
CA VAL A 31 -12.71 0.63 -18.37
C VAL A 31 -12.47 -0.05 -19.73
N ASN A 32 -12.42 0.78 -20.76
CA ASN A 32 -12.33 0.36 -22.16
C ASN A 32 -10.98 0.76 -22.82
N GLY A 33 -10.88 0.57 -24.13
CA GLY A 33 -9.69 0.91 -24.91
C GLY A 33 -9.31 2.40 -24.84
N GLU A 34 -10.29 3.31 -24.89
CA GLU A 34 -10.03 4.75 -24.74
C GLU A 34 -9.46 5.07 -23.35
N THR A 35 -9.98 4.41 -22.31
CA THR A 35 -9.46 4.53 -20.95
C THR A 35 -8.02 4.05 -20.86
N GLN A 36 -7.67 2.95 -21.55
CA GLN A 36 -6.28 2.46 -21.61
C GLN A 36 -5.35 3.45 -22.32
N GLN A 37 -5.81 4.10 -23.41
CA GLN A 37 -5.02 5.10 -24.12
C GLN A 37 -4.81 6.37 -23.28
N ALA A 38 -5.85 6.85 -22.59
CA ALA A 38 -5.74 7.96 -21.67
C ALA A 38 -4.76 7.65 -20.52
N HIS A 39 -4.79 6.43 -19.99
CA HIS A 39 -3.85 5.96 -18.99
C HIS A 39 -2.41 5.93 -19.52
N LEU A 40 -2.20 5.38 -20.72
CA LEU A 40 -0.89 5.40 -21.37
C LEU A 40 -0.38 6.83 -21.58
N GLN A 41 -1.26 7.75 -21.98
CA GLN A 41 -0.91 9.17 -22.15
C GLN A 41 -0.47 9.79 -20.82
N ALA A 42 -1.17 9.53 -19.73
CA ALA A 42 -0.78 10.01 -18.40
C ALA A 42 0.59 9.46 -17.96
N ILE A 43 0.89 8.18 -18.27
CA ILE A 43 2.20 7.58 -18.01
C ILE A 43 3.29 8.29 -18.85
N LYS A 44 3.05 8.52 -20.14
CA LYS A 44 3.98 9.23 -21.04
C LYS A 44 4.31 10.61 -20.51
N GLU A 45 3.30 11.38 -20.11
CA GLU A 45 3.48 12.73 -19.58
C GLU A 45 4.25 12.74 -18.25
N LEU A 46 3.91 11.83 -17.34
CA LEU A 46 4.61 11.68 -16.07
C LEU A 46 6.10 11.41 -16.29
N ILE A 47 6.43 10.41 -17.11
CA ILE A 47 7.82 10.05 -17.39
C ILE A 47 8.53 11.17 -18.14
N ALA A 48 7.90 11.76 -19.16
CA ALA A 48 8.50 12.84 -19.94
C ALA A 48 8.90 14.02 -19.06
N ARG A 49 8.03 14.41 -18.11
CA ARG A 49 8.32 15.46 -17.13
C ARG A 49 9.44 15.07 -16.17
N ASP A 50 9.44 13.82 -15.72
CA ASP A 50 10.14 13.45 -14.49
C ASP A 50 11.40 12.60 -14.68
N LYS A 51 11.67 12.09 -15.89
CA LYS A 51 12.78 11.16 -16.20
C LYS A 51 14.17 11.68 -15.82
N ASN A 52 14.37 13.00 -15.75
CA ASN A 52 15.65 13.60 -15.39
C ASN A 52 15.82 13.86 -13.88
N HIS A 53 14.81 13.55 -13.05
CA HIS A 53 14.91 13.75 -11.60
C HIS A 53 15.58 12.55 -10.92
N PRO A 54 16.75 12.72 -10.27
CA PRO A 54 17.47 11.62 -9.61
C PRO A 54 16.75 11.09 -8.36
N SER A 55 15.88 11.90 -7.75
CA SER A 55 15.04 11.47 -6.62
C SER A 55 13.95 10.46 -7.02
N VAL A 56 13.69 10.32 -8.32
CA VAL A 56 12.77 9.31 -8.84
C VAL A 56 13.53 8.02 -9.03
N VAL A 57 13.23 7.03 -8.17
CA VAL A 57 13.88 5.71 -8.20
C VAL A 57 13.00 4.60 -8.75
N MET A 58 11.69 4.86 -8.95
CA MET A 58 10.70 3.87 -9.40
C MET A 58 9.43 4.58 -9.88
N TRP A 59 8.78 4.00 -10.90
CA TRP A 59 7.49 4.43 -11.42
C TRP A 59 6.38 3.53 -10.91
N SER A 60 5.31 4.12 -10.37
CA SER A 60 4.09 3.39 -10.08
C SER A 60 3.00 3.77 -11.08
N ILE A 61 2.56 2.80 -11.89
CA ILE A 61 1.64 3.06 -12.99
C ILE A 61 0.19 3.20 -12.52
N ALA A 62 -0.18 2.54 -11.43
CA ALA A 62 -1.53 2.62 -10.85
C ALA A 62 -1.49 2.35 -9.33
N ASN A 63 -2.58 2.69 -8.64
CA ASN A 63 -2.79 2.40 -7.23
C ASN A 63 -4.14 1.72 -6.99
N GLU A 64 -4.10 0.54 -6.39
CA GLU A 64 -5.25 -0.26 -5.94
C GLU A 64 -6.28 -0.60 -7.04
N PRO A 65 -5.88 -0.99 -8.27
CA PRO A 65 -6.86 -1.52 -9.21
C PRO A 65 -7.48 -2.82 -8.68
N ASP A 66 -8.72 -3.11 -9.07
CA ASP A 66 -9.30 -4.43 -8.88
C ASP A 66 -8.81 -5.36 -10.01
N THR A 67 -8.03 -6.38 -9.64
CA THR A 67 -7.35 -7.27 -10.59
C THR A 67 -8.01 -8.63 -10.71
N ARG A 68 -9.12 -8.85 -10.00
CA ARG A 68 -9.87 -10.12 -9.99
C ARG A 68 -10.75 -10.29 -11.23
N PRO A 69 -11.40 -9.24 -11.78
CA PRO A 69 -12.21 -9.39 -12.98
C PRO A 69 -11.38 -9.81 -14.20
N GLN A 70 -12.02 -10.52 -15.13
CA GLN A 70 -11.45 -10.80 -16.45
C GLN A 70 -11.12 -9.46 -17.15
N GLY A 71 -10.06 -9.44 -17.98
CA GLY A 71 -9.62 -8.21 -18.65
C GLY A 71 -8.57 -7.39 -17.88
N ALA A 72 -8.39 -7.61 -16.58
CA ALA A 72 -7.39 -6.86 -15.79
C ALA A 72 -5.98 -7.01 -16.36
N ARG A 73 -5.55 -8.24 -16.64
CA ARG A 73 -4.22 -8.52 -17.19
C ARG A 73 -4.05 -7.98 -18.60
N GLU A 74 -5.07 -8.14 -19.45
CA GLU A 74 -5.09 -7.61 -20.82
C GLU A 74 -5.01 -6.08 -20.84
N TYR A 75 -5.60 -5.43 -19.83
CA TYR A 75 -5.51 -3.99 -19.64
C TYR A 75 -4.12 -3.53 -19.17
N PHE A 76 -3.51 -4.21 -18.19
CA PHE A 76 -2.25 -3.75 -17.57
C PHE A 76 -0.97 -4.21 -18.27
N ALA A 77 -0.96 -5.35 -18.97
CA ALA A 77 0.24 -5.86 -19.62
C ALA A 77 0.80 -4.91 -20.70
N PRO A 78 -0.02 -4.34 -21.62
CA PRO A 78 0.47 -3.38 -22.61
C PRO A 78 1.03 -2.09 -21.97
N LEU A 79 0.42 -1.64 -20.86
CA LEU A 79 0.87 -0.45 -20.13
C LEU A 79 2.22 -0.69 -19.46
N ALA A 80 2.41 -1.86 -18.83
CA ALA A 80 3.68 -2.23 -18.21
C ALA A 80 4.80 -2.30 -19.27
N GLU A 81 4.55 -2.93 -20.41
CA GLU A 81 5.51 -3.01 -21.52
C GLU A 81 5.86 -1.61 -22.07
N ALA A 82 4.85 -0.77 -22.34
CA ALA A 82 5.06 0.58 -22.84
C ALA A 82 5.85 1.44 -21.84
N THR A 83 5.57 1.33 -20.53
CA THR A 83 6.30 2.05 -19.47
C THR A 83 7.78 1.70 -19.48
N ARG A 84 8.13 0.42 -19.63
CA ARG A 84 9.53 -0.04 -19.72
C ARG A 84 10.24 0.48 -20.97
N LYS A 85 9.53 0.60 -22.09
CA LYS A 85 10.07 1.21 -23.33
C LYS A 85 10.30 2.71 -23.17
N LEU A 86 9.46 3.41 -22.41
CA LEU A 86 9.57 4.85 -22.16
C LEU A 86 10.73 5.21 -21.23
N ASP A 87 10.96 4.41 -20.18
CA ASP A 87 12.12 4.56 -19.29
C ASP A 87 12.64 3.18 -18.83
N PRO A 88 13.65 2.62 -19.51
CA PRO A 88 14.25 1.34 -19.11
C PRO A 88 15.19 1.45 -17.92
N THR A 89 15.47 2.66 -17.40
CA THR A 89 16.48 2.89 -16.36
C THR A 89 15.94 2.70 -14.94
N ARG A 90 14.61 2.62 -14.77
CA ARG A 90 13.95 2.56 -13.46
C ARG A 90 12.98 1.39 -13.37
N PRO A 91 12.87 0.74 -12.21
CA PRO A 91 11.83 -0.25 -11.95
C PRO A 91 10.42 0.33 -12.07
N ILE A 92 9.46 -0.56 -12.36
CA ILE A 92 8.02 -0.26 -12.40
C ILE A 92 7.25 -1.09 -11.37
N THR A 93 6.16 -0.51 -10.83
CA THR A 93 5.24 -1.15 -9.89
C THR A 93 3.78 -0.81 -10.21
N CYS A 94 2.86 -1.64 -9.75
CA CYS A 94 1.46 -1.29 -9.54
C CYS A 94 1.12 -1.55 -8.06
N VAL A 95 0.54 -0.57 -7.35
CA VAL A 95 0.27 -0.75 -5.92
C VAL A 95 -0.95 -1.64 -5.74
N ASN A 96 -0.76 -2.78 -5.08
CA ASN A 96 -1.77 -3.82 -4.90
C ASN A 96 -2.67 -3.54 -3.68
N VAL A 97 -3.98 -3.75 -3.88
CA VAL A 97 -5.03 -3.58 -2.87
C VAL A 97 -5.18 -4.82 -1.99
N MET A 98 -5.57 -4.63 -0.73
CA MET A 98 -5.56 -5.69 0.28
C MET A 98 -6.44 -6.92 0.01
N PHE A 99 -7.43 -6.83 -0.88
CA PHE A 99 -8.33 -7.94 -1.23
C PHE A 99 -7.98 -8.63 -2.55
N CYS A 100 -6.94 -8.16 -3.24
CA CYS A 100 -6.24 -8.91 -4.29
C CYS A 100 -5.01 -9.52 -3.62
N ASP A 101 -5.19 -10.65 -2.95
CA ASP A 101 -4.12 -11.36 -2.24
C ASP A 101 -3.31 -12.27 -3.18
N ALA A 102 -2.36 -13.04 -2.63
CA ALA A 102 -1.43 -13.87 -3.41
C ALA A 102 -2.12 -14.81 -4.41
N HIS A 103 -3.31 -15.29 -4.04
CA HIS A 103 -4.03 -16.30 -4.79
C HIS A 103 -5.02 -15.70 -5.78
N THR A 104 -5.29 -14.39 -5.68
CA THR A 104 -6.34 -13.70 -6.45
C THR A 104 -5.83 -12.56 -7.31
N ASP A 105 -4.60 -12.08 -7.07
CA ASP A 105 -3.92 -11.13 -7.94
C ASP A 105 -3.47 -11.80 -9.24
N THR A 106 -3.62 -11.09 -10.37
CA THR A 106 -3.39 -11.62 -11.72
C THR A 106 -2.36 -10.84 -12.52
N ILE A 107 -1.74 -9.80 -11.91
CA ILE A 107 -0.91 -8.83 -12.63
C ILE A 107 0.45 -8.55 -11.99
N SER A 108 0.69 -8.99 -10.74
CA SER A 108 1.90 -8.63 -9.99
C SER A 108 3.20 -9.08 -10.67
N ASP A 109 3.16 -10.17 -11.44
CA ASP A 109 4.31 -10.70 -12.21
C ASP A 109 4.77 -9.77 -13.35
N LEU A 110 3.93 -8.81 -13.76
CA LEU A 110 4.27 -7.84 -14.80
C LEU A 110 5.24 -6.75 -14.31
N PHE A 111 5.41 -6.62 -12.99
CA PHE A 111 6.12 -5.54 -12.32
C PHE A 111 7.41 -6.00 -11.63
N ASP A 112 8.29 -5.04 -11.32
CA ASP A 112 9.62 -5.35 -10.78
C ASP A 112 9.66 -5.40 -9.25
N VAL A 113 8.79 -4.64 -8.60
CA VAL A 113 8.74 -4.41 -7.14
C VAL A 113 7.28 -4.52 -6.71
N LEU A 114 7.03 -5.22 -5.59
CA LEU A 114 5.67 -5.37 -5.08
C LEU A 114 5.36 -4.29 -4.04
N CYS A 115 4.41 -3.41 -4.36
CA CYS A 115 3.92 -2.41 -3.42
C CYS A 115 2.57 -2.84 -2.85
N LEU A 116 2.46 -2.98 -1.54
CA LEU A 116 1.27 -3.52 -0.87
C LEU A 116 0.62 -2.49 0.03
N ASN A 117 -0.65 -2.18 -0.20
CA ASN A 117 -1.47 -1.47 0.78
C ASN A 117 -2.20 -2.49 1.65
N ARG A 118 -1.96 -2.46 2.97
CA ARG A 118 -2.55 -3.42 3.92
C ARG A 118 -3.12 -2.70 5.14
N TYR A 119 -4.31 -3.13 5.56
CA TYR A 119 -5.12 -2.49 6.59
C TYR A 119 -5.79 -3.52 7.53
N TYR A 120 -5.12 -4.64 7.80
CA TYR A 120 -5.54 -5.61 8.83
C TYR A 120 -5.59 -4.92 10.20
N GLY A 121 -6.56 -5.26 11.04
CA GLY A 121 -6.78 -4.55 12.31
C GLY A 121 -7.62 -3.27 12.16
N TRP A 122 -7.87 -2.82 10.92
CA TRP A 122 -8.66 -1.62 10.62
C TRP A 122 -9.89 -1.95 9.79
N TYR A 123 -9.75 -2.27 8.49
CA TYR A 123 -10.89 -2.55 7.60
C TYR A 123 -11.43 -3.97 7.77
N VAL A 124 -10.58 -4.87 8.22
CA VAL A 124 -10.88 -6.27 8.55
C VAL A 124 -10.21 -6.56 9.88
N GLN A 125 -10.79 -7.45 10.69
CA GLN A 125 -10.36 -7.67 12.07
C GLN A 125 -10.31 -6.36 12.88
N SER A 126 -11.30 -5.48 12.69
CA SER A 126 -11.30 -4.13 13.25
C SER A 126 -11.13 -4.13 14.78
N GLY A 127 -10.01 -3.59 15.24
CA GLY A 127 -9.67 -3.53 16.66
C GLY A 127 -9.05 -4.81 17.25
N ASP A 128 -9.04 -5.92 16.52
CA ASP A 128 -8.39 -7.18 16.92
C ASP A 128 -6.96 -7.23 16.35
N LEU A 129 -6.02 -6.68 17.13
CA LEU A 129 -4.63 -6.54 16.71
C LEU A 129 -3.85 -7.86 16.72
N GLU A 130 -4.23 -8.80 17.60
CA GLU A 130 -3.55 -10.10 17.68
C GLU A 130 -3.84 -10.94 16.45
N THR A 131 -5.11 -10.99 16.03
CA THR A 131 -5.50 -11.68 14.79
C THR A 131 -4.94 -10.95 13.57
N ALA A 132 -4.92 -9.62 13.58
CA ALA A 132 -4.35 -8.82 12.50
C ALA A 132 -2.85 -9.08 12.29
N GLU A 133 -2.07 -9.19 13.36
CA GLU A 133 -0.65 -9.53 13.33
C GLU A 133 -0.41 -10.91 12.69
N LYS A 134 -1.10 -11.94 13.18
CA LYS A 134 -1.02 -13.32 12.63
C LYS A 134 -1.42 -13.36 11.15
N GLY A 135 -2.47 -12.65 10.77
CA GLY A 135 -2.96 -12.58 9.39
C GLY A 135 -2.01 -11.85 8.45
N THR A 136 -1.39 -10.76 8.91
CA THR A 136 -0.46 -9.94 8.13
C THR A 136 0.81 -10.72 7.80
N GLY A 137 1.42 -11.38 8.79
CA GLY A 137 2.64 -12.16 8.58
C GLY A 137 2.44 -13.27 7.56
N LYS A 138 1.40 -14.11 7.74
CA LYS A 138 1.12 -15.28 6.89
C LYS A 138 0.81 -14.91 5.43
N ARG A 139 0.04 -13.83 5.22
CA ARG A 139 -0.34 -13.38 3.86
C ARG A 139 0.79 -12.62 3.15
N THR A 140 1.61 -11.89 3.89
CA THR A 140 2.81 -11.23 3.32
C THR A 140 3.89 -12.26 2.97
N SER A 141 4.09 -13.28 3.82
CA SER A 141 4.97 -14.40 3.51
C SER A 141 4.44 -15.27 2.37
N GLY A 142 3.12 -15.46 2.26
CA GLY A 142 2.49 -16.16 1.13
C GLY A 142 2.76 -15.44 -0.20
N LEU A 143 2.57 -14.12 -0.24
CA LEU A 143 2.94 -13.29 -1.39
C LEU A 143 4.44 -13.33 -1.72
N ALA A 144 5.32 -13.59 -0.75
CA ALA A 144 6.76 -13.72 -0.95
C ALA A 144 7.23 -15.14 -1.29
N GLY A 145 6.49 -16.17 -0.86
CA GLY A 145 6.79 -17.58 -1.09
C GLY A 145 6.19 -18.10 -2.40
N GLU A 146 4.98 -17.67 -2.78
CA GLU A 146 4.33 -18.08 -4.04
C GLU A 146 4.95 -17.39 -5.25
N THR A 147 5.44 -16.16 -5.06
CA THR A 147 6.32 -15.48 -6.03
C THR A 147 7.75 -16.01 -6.04
N ALA A 148 8.06 -17.03 -5.23
CA ALA A 148 9.34 -17.74 -5.20
C ALA A 148 9.26 -19.18 -5.75
N SER A 149 8.15 -19.56 -6.40
CA SER A 149 8.13 -20.78 -7.23
C SER A 149 9.07 -20.61 -8.44
N ALA A 150 9.70 -21.69 -8.89
CA ALA A 150 10.90 -21.69 -9.73
C ALA A 150 10.80 -20.92 -11.07
N ASP A 151 9.60 -20.71 -11.61
CA ASP A 151 9.37 -19.92 -12.85
C ASP A 151 9.23 -18.41 -12.62
N TYR A 152 8.98 -17.97 -11.38
CA TYR A 152 8.71 -16.58 -11.03
C TYR A 152 9.99 -15.76 -10.75
N HIS A 153 11.14 -16.43 -10.63
CA HIS A 153 12.43 -15.84 -10.20
C HIS A 153 13.08 -14.89 -11.21
N HIS A 154 12.64 -14.86 -12.47
CA HIS A 154 13.45 -14.18 -13.48
C HIS A 154 13.24 -12.65 -13.57
N ARG A 155 12.23 -12.06 -12.90
CA ARG A 155 11.91 -10.62 -13.06
C ARG A 155 11.66 -9.81 -11.79
N ILE A 156 11.18 -10.38 -10.68
CA ILE A 156 10.94 -9.59 -9.46
C ILE A 156 12.24 -9.40 -8.69
N ARG A 157 12.82 -8.19 -8.76
CA ARG A 157 13.91 -7.82 -7.85
C ARG A 157 13.32 -7.58 -6.47
N ARG A 158 13.45 -8.61 -5.63
CA ARG A 158 13.24 -8.70 -4.18
C ARG A 158 13.10 -7.34 -3.50
N GLY A 159 11.86 -6.87 -3.36
CA GLY A 159 11.57 -5.69 -2.58
C GLY A 159 10.07 -5.50 -2.40
N TYR A 160 9.61 -5.56 -1.15
CA TYR A 160 8.25 -5.16 -0.79
C TYR A 160 8.29 -3.77 -0.17
N VAL A 161 7.46 -2.86 -0.66
CA VAL A 161 7.17 -1.59 0.02
C VAL A 161 5.75 -1.68 0.55
N SER A 162 5.62 -1.77 1.87
CA SER A 162 4.30 -1.78 2.49
C SER A 162 3.84 -0.37 2.83
N ARG A 163 2.60 -0.07 2.47
CA ARG A 163 1.84 1.07 2.97
C ARG A 163 0.86 0.60 4.03
N ALA A 164 1.24 0.81 5.28
CA ALA A 164 0.34 0.60 6.42
C ALA A 164 -0.26 1.95 6.83
N ALA A 165 -1.56 1.99 7.09
CA ALA A 165 -2.17 3.21 7.60
C ALA A 165 -2.11 3.33 9.11
N LEU A 166 -1.78 4.54 9.55
CA LEU A 166 -2.04 5.01 10.90
C LEU A 166 -3.41 5.71 10.89
N ASN A 167 -4.15 5.73 11.98
CA ASN A 167 -5.12 6.80 12.21
C ASN A 167 -4.93 7.34 13.63
N VAL A 168 -5.55 8.46 13.96
CA VAL A 168 -5.84 8.91 15.33
C VAL A 168 -7.19 9.59 15.24
N HIS A 169 -8.26 8.89 15.64
CA HIS A 169 -9.54 9.53 15.88
C HIS A 169 -9.77 9.65 17.38
N ARG A 170 -10.03 10.88 17.81
CA ARG A 170 -10.63 11.18 19.10
C ARG A 170 -12.13 11.33 18.87
N HIS A 171 -12.87 10.23 18.80
CA HIS A 171 -14.33 10.22 19.00
C HIS A 171 -14.69 8.93 19.74
N CYS A 172 -15.42 9.09 20.84
CA CYS A 172 -15.82 8.06 21.82
C CYS A 172 -14.67 7.45 22.64
N GLY A 173 -14.07 8.22 23.55
CA GLY A 173 -13.42 7.70 24.78
C GLY A 173 -12.18 6.79 24.67
N VAL A 174 -11.84 6.22 23.50
CA VAL A 174 -10.76 5.23 23.37
C VAL A 174 -9.49 5.92 22.85
N LYS A 175 -8.57 6.22 23.76
CA LYS A 175 -7.31 6.91 23.46
C LYS A 175 -6.27 6.08 22.68
N SER A 176 -6.47 4.78 22.43
CA SER A 176 -5.32 3.90 22.12
C SER A 176 -5.34 3.12 20.80
N ILE A 177 -6.47 2.77 20.17
CA ILE A 177 -6.50 1.73 19.10
C ILE A 177 -5.55 1.99 17.91
N SER A 178 -5.23 3.24 17.63
CA SER A 178 -4.80 3.65 16.31
C SER A 178 -3.28 3.72 16.09
N VAL A 179 -2.50 3.99 17.15
CA VAL A 179 -1.03 3.84 17.13
C VAL A 179 -0.64 2.37 17.26
N HIS A 180 -1.40 1.63 18.06
CA HIS A 180 -1.15 0.22 18.36
C HIS A 180 -1.35 -0.67 17.13
N GLY A 181 -2.38 -0.41 16.31
CA GLY A 181 -2.57 -1.16 15.06
C GLY A 181 -1.42 -0.98 14.08
N TRP A 182 -0.85 0.22 13.96
CA TRP A 182 0.32 0.45 13.11
C TRP A 182 1.57 -0.27 13.65
N ILE A 183 1.78 -0.26 14.97
CA ILE A 183 2.91 -0.97 15.59
C ILE A 183 2.83 -2.47 15.30
N CYS A 184 1.67 -3.11 15.50
CA CYS A 184 1.50 -4.55 15.29
C CYS A 184 1.68 -4.94 13.81
N ILE A 185 1.10 -4.17 12.89
CA ILE A 185 1.26 -4.40 11.44
C ILE A 185 2.71 -4.19 11.02
N THR A 186 3.36 -3.11 11.48
CA THR A 186 4.77 -2.82 11.16
C THR A 186 5.69 -3.91 11.72
N ALA A 187 5.50 -4.32 12.98
CA ALA A 187 6.25 -5.42 13.60
C ALA A 187 6.11 -6.75 12.83
N SER A 188 4.91 -7.02 12.31
CA SER A 188 4.65 -8.22 11.49
C SER A 188 5.36 -8.15 10.13
N LEU A 189 5.39 -6.97 9.52
CA LEU A 189 5.98 -6.76 8.19
C LEU A 189 7.50 -6.76 8.24
N ILE A 190 8.12 -6.15 9.25
CA ILE A 190 9.59 -6.07 9.38
C ILE A 190 10.23 -7.43 9.67
N ALA A 191 9.45 -8.39 10.19
CA ALA A 191 9.88 -9.76 10.38
C ALA A 191 10.02 -10.53 9.05
N VAL A 192 9.49 -10.01 7.93
CA VAL A 192 9.58 -10.63 6.61
C VAL A 192 10.79 -10.09 5.86
N SER A 193 11.78 -10.94 5.60
CA SER A 193 13.04 -10.57 4.95
C SER A 193 12.89 -9.94 3.56
N ALA A 194 11.78 -10.23 2.86
CA ALA A 194 11.48 -9.66 1.57
C ALA A 194 11.03 -8.19 1.64
N VAL A 195 10.58 -7.70 2.80
CA VAL A 195 10.20 -6.30 3.00
C VAL A 195 11.44 -5.43 3.02
N VAL A 196 11.52 -4.46 2.11
CA VAL A 196 12.66 -3.54 1.95
C VAL A 196 12.30 -2.08 2.14
N GLY A 197 11.01 -1.78 2.37
CA GLY A 197 10.57 -0.42 2.61
C GLY A 197 9.24 -0.34 3.36
N GLU A 198 9.10 0.72 4.14
CA GLU A 198 7.87 1.10 4.84
C GLU A 198 7.49 2.55 4.45
N GLN A 199 6.23 2.78 4.09
CA GLN A 199 5.68 4.11 3.84
C GLN A 199 4.35 4.28 4.55
N VAL A 200 4.23 5.20 5.51
CA VAL A 200 3.00 5.30 6.29
C VAL A 200 1.91 6.05 5.50
N TRP A 201 0.69 5.49 5.52
CA TRP A 201 -0.49 6.18 5.05
C TRP A 201 -1.16 6.94 6.21
N ASN A 202 -1.27 8.26 6.20
CA ASN A 202 -0.73 9.25 5.27
C ASN A 202 0.16 10.23 6.04
N PHE A 203 0.91 11.08 5.34
CA PHE A 203 1.69 12.13 6.01
C PHE A 203 0.78 13.02 6.86
N ALA A 204 -0.30 13.54 6.30
CA ALA A 204 -1.23 14.40 7.02
C ALA A 204 -2.69 14.12 6.65
N ASP A 205 -3.61 14.56 7.51
CA ASP A 205 -5.05 14.48 7.23
C ASP A 205 -5.39 15.28 5.98
N PHE A 206 -6.33 14.77 5.19
CA PHE A 206 -6.69 15.36 3.89
C PHE A 206 -8.20 15.25 3.62
N ALA A 207 -8.69 16.07 2.70
CA ALA A 207 -10.10 16.11 2.32
C ALA A 207 -10.48 14.89 1.47
N THR A 208 -11.72 14.42 1.61
CA THR A 208 -12.32 13.41 0.73
C THR A 208 -13.74 13.85 0.40
N SER A 209 -14.38 13.16 -0.55
CA SER A 209 -15.84 13.23 -0.69
C SER A 209 -16.53 12.95 0.65
N GLN A 210 -17.74 13.50 0.80
CA GLN A 210 -18.58 13.24 1.96
C GLN A 210 -19.01 11.78 1.97
N GLY A 211 -19.03 11.18 3.16
CA GLY A 211 -19.49 9.81 3.34
C GLY A 211 -19.35 9.35 4.78
N ILE A 212 -20.12 8.33 5.16
CA ILE A 212 -20.16 7.82 6.54
C ILE A 212 -18.80 7.28 7.03
N LEU A 213 -17.94 6.85 6.10
CA LEU A 213 -16.59 6.36 6.40
C LEU A 213 -15.55 7.49 6.51
N ARG A 214 -15.95 8.76 6.32
CA ARG A 214 -15.06 9.92 6.13
C ARG A 214 -15.51 11.12 6.98
N VAL A 215 -15.29 11.03 8.29
CA VAL A 215 -15.66 12.10 9.24
C VAL A 215 -14.77 13.33 9.05
N GLY A 216 -15.26 14.32 8.29
CA GLY A 216 -14.51 15.54 7.97
C GLY A 216 -13.24 15.27 7.17
N GLY A 217 -13.29 14.29 6.27
CA GLY A 217 -12.17 13.84 5.43
C GLY A 217 -11.49 12.56 5.94
N ASN A 218 -10.31 12.26 5.40
CA ASN A 218 -9.47 11.15 5.84
C ASN A 218 -8.56 11.61 6.99
N LYS A 219 -8.66 10.95 8.15
CA LYS A 219 -7.87 11.28 9.35
C LYS A 219 -6.65 10.37 9.57
N LYS A 220 -6.28 9.57 8.57
CA LYS A 220 -5.14 8.66 8.65
C LYS A 220 -3.77 9.36 8.67
N GLY A 221 -3.72 10.69 8.74
CA GLY A 221 -2.47 11.44 8.82
C GLY A 221 -1.67 11.15 10.09
N ILE A 222 -0.34 11.15 9.98
CA ILE A 222 0.58 11.30 11.13
C ILE A 222 0.47 12.71 11.73
N PHE A 223 0.23 13.68 10.87
CA PHE A 223 -0.05 15.07 11.22
C PHE A 223 -1.51 15.39 10.94
N THR A 224 -2.04 16.39 11.63
CA THR A 224 -3.33 17.00 11.26
C THR A 224 -3.21 17.77 9.94
N ARG A 225 -4.35 18.24 9.41
CA ARG A 225 -4.38 19.02 8.17
C ARG A 225 -3.68 20.39 8.31
N ASP A 226 -3.61 20.95 9.52
CA ASP A 226 -2.84 22.15 9.88
C ASP A 226 -1.44 21.83 10.43
N ARG A 227 -0.97 20.58 10.22
CA ARG A 227 0.41 20.11 10.45
C ARG A 227 0.83 20.03 11.92
N LYS A 228 -0.14 19.92 12.82
CA LYS A 228 0.12 19.58 14.23
C LYS A 228 0.42 18.08 14.33
N PRO A 229 1.51 17.68 15.01
CA PRO A 229 1.86 16.27 15.15
C PRO A 229 0.87 15.53 16.04
N LYS A 230 0.53 14.31 15.66
CA LYS A 230 -0.16 13.35 16.55
C LYS A 230 0.89 12.54 17.31
N SER A 231 0.47 11.79 18.34
CA SER A 231 1.38 10.99 19.17
C SER A 231 2.25 10.01 18.37
N ALA A 232 1.73 9.45 17.29
CA ALA A 232 2.48 8.56 16.41
C ALA A 232 3.65 9.22 15.68
N ALA A 233 3.64 10.54 15.48
CA ALA A 233 4.76 11.25 14.86
C ALA A 233 6.04 11.05 15.66
N PHE A 234 5.95 11.06 16.99
CA PHE A 234 7.07 10.84 17.89
C PHE A 234 7.54 9.39 17.90
N LEU A 235 6.64 8.43 17.68
CA LEU A 235 7.00 7.02 17.56
C LEU A 235 7.80 6.77 16.27
N LEU A 236 7.29 7.29 15.15
CA LEU A 236 7.99 7.21 13.86
C LEU A 236 9.33 7.92 13.90
N GLN A 237 9.39 9.09 14.54
CA GLN A 237 10.64 9.82 14.72
C GLN A 237 11.67 8.95 15.45
N LYS A 238 11.32 8.38 16.61
CA LYS A 238 12.22 7.52 17.38
C LYS A 238 12.72 6.32 16.57
N ARG A 239 11.84 5.67 15.82
CA ARG A 239 12.20 4.50 14.99
C ARG A 239 13.12 4.91 13.84
N TRP A 240 12.67 5.84 12.99
CA TRP A 240 13.37 6.19 11.75
C TRP A 240 14.72 6.85 12.01
N THR A 241 14.87 7.65 13.07
CA THR A 241 16.18 8.22 13.43
C THR A 241 17.05 7.29 14.27
N GLY A 242 16.49 6.22 14.83
CA GLY A 242 17.23 5.19 15.56
C GLY A 242 17.82 4.10 14.66
N MET A 243 17.44 4.07 13.38
CA MET A 243 17.97 3.15 12.38
C MET A 243 19.20 3.72 11.69
N ASN A 244 20.12 2.84 11.27
CA ASN A 244 21.18 3.22 10.34
C ASN A 244 20.56 3.59 9.00
N PHE A 245 21.08 4.65 8.38
CA PHE A 245 20.54 5.17 7.14
C PHE A 245 20.63 4.13 6.01
N GLY A 246 19.48 3.80 5.41
CA GLY A 246 19.40 2.88 4.27
C GLY A 246 19.49 1.38 4.63
N GLU A 247 19.63 1.01 5.91
CA GLU A 247 19.70 -0.39 6.32
C GLU A 247 18.32 -0.99 6.61
N ASN A 248 18.15 -2.23 6.16
CA ASN A 248 16.98 -3.04 6.44
C ASN A 248 17.29 -4.05 7.57
N ARG A 249 16.72 -3.83 8.77
CA ARG A 249 16.96 -4.66 9.98
C ARG A 249 16.27 -6.02 9.98
N SER A 250 15.90 -6.58 8.83
CA SER A 250 15.18 -7.87 8.77
C SER A 250 15.94 -9.06 9.37
N ARG A 251 17.25 -8.92 9.66
CA ARG A 251 18.06 -9.94 10.36
C ARG A 251 18.15 -9.79 11.89
N GLU A 252 17.77 -8.65 12.47
CA GLU A 252 17.78 -8.41 13.93
C GLU A 252 16.36 -8.33 14.54
N ALA A 253 15.34 -8.64 13.73
CA ALA A 253 13.92 -8.41 14.01
C ALA A 253 13.38 -9.01 15.33
N ASN A 254 14.09 -9.94 15.96
CA ASN A 254 13.65 -10.55 17.21
C ASN A 254 13.65 -9.58 18.40
N ASN A 255 14.56 -8.60 18.50
CA ASN A 255 14.59 -7.71 19.68
C ASN A 255 13.68 -6.48 19.56
N GLU A 256 13.51 -5.92 18.35
CA GLU A 256 12.66 -4.74 18.13
C GLU A 256 11.17 -5.08 18.15
N SER A 257 10.75 -6.20 17.53
CA SER A 257 9.37 -6.66 17.61
C SER A 257 8.97 -6.93 19.06
N THR A 258 9.85 -7.55 19.85
CA THR A 258 9.63 -7.73 21.29
C THR A 258 9.57 -6.39 22.04
N THR A 259 10.36 -5.39 21.67
CA THR A 259 10.36 -4.06 22.32
C THR A 259 9.09 -3.26 22.00
N LEU A 260 8.65 -3.28 20.74
CA LEU A 260 7.41 -2.65 20.28
C LEU A 260 6.17 -3.32 20.89
N LEU A 261 6.16 -4.65 20.95
CA LEU A 261 5.10 -5.44 21.62
C LEU A 261 5.16 -5.33 23.16
N ALA A 262 6.34 -5.15 23.76
CA ALA A 262 6.48 -4.89 25.20
C ALA A 262 5.95 -3.51 25.58
N HIS A 263 6.06 -2.51 24.69
CA HIS A 263 5.42 -1.22 24.89
C HIS A 263 3.88 -1.35 24.84
N HIS A 264 3.35 -2.19 23.95
CA HIS A 264 1.91 -2.53 23.90
C HIS A 264 1.42 -3.16 25.22
N ARG A 265 2.13 -4.15 25.79
CA ARG A 265 1.70 -4.80 27.05
C ARG A 265 1.66 -3.83 28.24
N ARG A 266 2.42 -2.72 28.22
CA ARG A 266 2.41 -1.70 29.28
C ARG A 266 1.33 -0.64 29.13
N LEU A 267 0.70 -0.53 27.96
CA LEU A 267 -0.29 0.50 27.63
C LEU A 267 -1.74 -0.02 27.69
N GLN A 268 -1.95 -1.31 27.89
CA GLN A 268 -3.27 -1.88 28.15
C GLN A 268 -3.68 -1.60 29.61
N PRO A 269 -4.87 -1.04 29.87
CA PRO A 269 -5.40 -1.00 31.24
C PRO A 269 -5.63 -2.44 31.72
N ARG A 270 -5.31 -2.68 33.00
CA ARG A 270 -5.62 -3.94 33.69
C ARG A 270 -7.12 -4.16 33.78
#